data_AF-A0A974PMV1-F1
#
_entry.id   AF-A0A974PMV1-F1
#
_cell.length_a   1.000
_cell.length_b   1.000
_cell.length_c   1.000
_cell.angle_alpha   90.00
_cell.angle_beta   90.00
_cell.angle_gamma   90.00
#
_symmetry.space_group_name_H-M   'P 1'
#
loop_
_entity.id
_entity.type
_entity.pdbx_description
1 polymer ?
#
loop_
_entity_poly.entity_id
_entity_poly.type
_entity_poly.pdbx_seq_one_letter_code
_entity_poly.pdbx_strand_id
1 'polypeptide(L)' 'MDNEVFKTWRKVVGLTQAQAAEALGVSKATIENYERGSRREDGRPVEIPRHIALACAAIYHKFGPWRIEEPKGQSPS' A
#
# COMPACT_ATOMS: atom_id res chain seq x y z
N MET A 1 -8.93 -7.72 -3.28
CA MET A 1 -9.32 -6.29 -3.29
C MET A 1 -9.44 -5.90 -4.75
N ASP A 2 -10.58 -5.38 -5.17
CA ASP A 2 -10.77 -4.87 -6.54
C ASP A 2 -10.34 -3.39 -6.67
N ASN A 3 -10.41 -2.87 -7.90
CA ASN A 3 -9.95 -1.53 -8.24
C ASN A 3 -10.76 -0.42 -7.55
N GLU A 4 -12.08 -0.56 -7.43
CA GLU A 4 -12.95 0.43 -6.81
C GLU A 4 -12.77 0.46 -5.29
N VAL A 5 -12.61 -0.71 -4.66
CA VAL A 5 -12.29 -0.82 -3.24
C VAL A 5 -10.93 -0.19 -2.94
N PHE A 6 -9.92 -0.40 -3.78
CA PHE A 6 -8.59 0.21 -3.60
C PHE A 6 -8.62 1.74 -3.73
N LYS A 7 -9.32 2.25 -4.75
CA LYS A 7 -9.53 3.70 -4.94
C LYS A 7 -10.27 4.31 -3.75
N THR A 8 -11.28 3.61 -3.24
CA THR A 8 -12.04 4.02 -2.06
C THR A 8 -11.15 4.05 -0.81
N TRP A 9 -10.39 3.00 -0.55
CA TRP A 9 -9.39 2.96 0.52
C TRP A 9 -8.48 4.18 0.49
N ARG A 10 -7.88 4.49 -0.65
CA ARG A 10 -6.94 5.62 -0.77
C ARG A 10 -7.60 6.95 -0.38
N LYS A 11 -8.82 7.17 -0.87
CA LYS A 11 -9.61 8.38 -0.56
C LYS A 11 -9.99 8.45 0.92
N VAL A 12 -10.40 7.33 1.51
CA VAL A 12 -10.76 7.23 2.94
C VAL A 12 -9.56 7.51 3.84
N VAL A 13 -8.36 7.03 3.49
CA VAL A 13 -7.12 7.34 4.22
C VAL A 13 -6.67 8.79 4.00
N GLY A 14 -7.20 9.47 2.98
CA GLY A 14 -6.87 10.86 2.65
C GLY A 14 -5.57 11.03 1.85
N LEU A 15 -5.14 10.00 1.12
CA LEU A 15 -3.89 10.03 0.35
C LEU A 15 -4.12 10.48 -1.10
N THR A 16 -3.20 11.28 -1.62
CA THR A 16 -3.03 11.43 -3.08
C THR A 16 -2.48 10.13 -3.68
N GLN A 17 -2.57 9.96 -5.01
CA GLN A 17 -1.98 8.80 -5.68
C GLN A 17 -0.45 8.71 -5.47
N ALA A 18 0.24 9.85 -5.40
CA ALA A 18 1.68 9.89 -5.14
C ALA A 18 2.01 9.46 -3.70
N GLN A 19 1.27 9.98 -2.71
CA GLN A 19 1.45 9.56 -1.31
C GLN A 19 1.12 8.09 -1.09
N ALA A 20 0.10 7.56 -1.78
CA ALA A 20 -0.20 6.13 -1.73
C ALA A 20 0.94 5.29 -2.32
N ALA A 21 1.57 5.78 -3.40
CA ALA A 21 2.73 5.13 -4.00
C ALA A 21 3.92 5.07 -3.03
N GLU A 22 4.22 6.19 -2.36
CA GLU A 22 5.26 6.27 -1.33
C GLU A 22 4.96 5.33 -0.14
N ALA A 23 3.74 5.36 0.39
CA ALA A 23 3.34 4.55 1.54
C ALA A 23 3.37 3.04 1.24
N LEU A 24 3.07 2.64 0.00
CA LEU A 24 3.07 1.24 -0.44
C LEU A 24 4.41 0.79 -1.05
N GLY A 25 5.37 1.69 -1.24
CA GLY A 25 6.66 1.37 -1.85
C GLY A 25 6.57 0.97 -3.32
N VAL A 26 5.67 1.59 -4.10
CA VAL A 26 5.48 1.32 -5.53
C VAL A 26 5.51 2.62 -6.35
N SER A 27 5.49 2.52 -7.68
CA SER A 27 5.41 3.70 -8.54
C SER A 27 4.01 4.31 -8.56
N LYS A 28 3.89 5.62 -8.85
CA LYS A 28 2.58 6.27 -9.07
C LYS A 28 1.80 5.60 -10.22
N ALA A 29 2.49 5.20 -11.29
CA ALA A 29 1.86 4.50 -12.42
C ALA A 29 1.23 3.17 -11.99
N THR A 30 1.85 2.46 -11.04
CA THR A 30 1.29 1.24 -10.44
C THR A 30 -0.02 1.54 -9.71
N ILE A 31 -0.08 2.61 -8.90
CA ILE A 31 -1.32 3.06 -8.24
C ILE A 31 -2.41 3.39 -9.26
N GLU A 32 -2.05 4.13 -10.32
CA GLU A 32 -2.99 4.48 -11.40
C GLU A 32 -3.52 3.24 -12.14
N ASN A 33 -2.71 2.20 -12.30
CA ASN A 33 -3.11 0.92 -12.89
C ASN A 33 -4.03 0.13 -11.94
N TYR A 34 -3.75 0.10 -10.64
CA TYR A 34 -4.63 -0.53 -9.66
C TYR A 34 -6.00 0.13 -9.60
N GLU A 35 -6.09 1.46 -9.61
CA GLU A 35 -7.39 2.15 -9.60
C GLU A 35 -8.19 1.99 -10.89
N ARG A 36 -7.48 1.85 -12.03
CA ARG A 36 -8.12 1.61 -13.33
C ARG A 36 -8.59 0.16 -13.48
N GLY A 37 -7.91 -0.78 -12.83
CA GLY A 37 -8.10 -2.21 -13.05
C GLY A 37 -7.48 -2.73 -14.36
N SER A 38 -6.73 -1.89 -15.09
CA SER A 38 -6.05 -2.26 -16.33
C SER A 38 -4.79 -1.44 -16.60
N ARG A 39 -3.86 -2.03 -17.35
CA ARG A 39 -2.63 -1.39 -17.82
C ARG A 39 -2.97 -0.37 -18.92
N ARG A 40 -2.26 0.76 -18.93
CA ARG A 40 -2.44 1.79 -19.96
C ARG A 40 -1.98 1.37 -21.35
N GLU A 41 -0.92 0.56 -21.45
CA GLU A 41 -0.26 0.25 -22.72
C GLU A 41 -1.05 -0.77 -23.56
N ASP A 42 -1.54 -1.84 -22.92
CA ASP A 42 -2.13 -2.98 -23.61
C ASP A 42 -3.56 -3.30 -23.16
N GLY A 43 -4.12 -2.52 -22.22
CA GLY A 43 -5.45 -2.72 -21.67
C GLY A 43 -5.62 -4.00 -20.84
N ARG A 44 -4.56 -4.77 -20.59
CA ARG A 44 -4.67 -6.02 -19.84
C ARG A 44 -5.14 -5.75 -18.42
N PRO A 45 -6.00 -6.63 -17.85
CA PRO A 45 -6.42 -6.52 -16.47
C PRO A 45 -5.24 -6.46 -15.51
N VAL A 46 -5.36 -5.62 -14.48
CA VAL A 46 -4.38 -5.50 -13.41
C VAL A 46 -5.04 -5.96 -12.12
N GLU A 47 -4.52 -7.05 -11.58
CA GLU A 47 -4.89 -7.50 -10.25
C GLU A 47 -4.04 -6.80 -9.20
N ILE A 48 -4.66 -6.53 -8.04
CA ILE A 48 -3.98 -5.98 -6.88
C ILE A 48 -3.38 -7.16 -6.10
N PRO A 49 -2.05 -7.27 -5.98
CA PRO A 49 -1.43 -8.38 -5.27
C PRO A 49 -1.85 -8.45 -3.81
N ARG A 50 -1.93 -9.66 -3.25
CA ARG A 50 -2.34 -9.88 -1.85
C ARG A 50 -1.54 -9.05 -0.85
N HIS A 51 -0.22 -8.94 -1.03
CA HIS A 51 0.63 -8.18 -0.12
C HIS A 51 0.33 -6.67 -0.14
N ILE A 52 -0.08 -6.11 -1.30
CA ILE A 52 -0.55 -4.72 -1.39
C ILE A 52 -1.86 -4.56 -0.63
N ALA A 53 -2.82 -5.47 -0.83
CA ALA A 53 -4.10 -5.42 -0.12
C ALA A 53 -3.93 -5.51 1.41
N LEU A 54 -2.99 -6.33 1.90
CA LEU A 54 -2.64 -6.40 3.31
C LEU A 54 -1.95 -5.11 3.80
N ALA A 55 -1.03 -4.54 3.02
CA ALA A 55 -0.40 -3.26 3.34
C ALA A 55 -1.42 -2.11 3.42
N CYS A 56 -2.44 -2.09 2.57
CA CYS A 56 -3.56 -1.14 2.67
C CYS A 56 -4.27 -1.24 4.02
N ALA A 57 -4.55 -2.46 4.50
CA ALA A 57 -5.15 -2.68 5.81
C ALA A 57 -4.23 -2.17 6.95
N ALA A 58 -2.94 -2.47 6.88
CA ALA A 58 -1.95 -1.97 7.85
C ALA A 58 -1.91 -0.42 7.89
N ILE A 59 -1.89 0.24 6.73
CA ILE A 59 -1.89 1.71 6.64
C ILE A 59 -3.18 2.31 7.22
N TYR A 60 -4.34 1.69 6.95
CA TYR A 60 -5.62 2.15 7.50
C TYR A 60 -5.63 2.09 9.04
N HIS A 61 -5.07 1.02 9.61
CA HIS A 61 -4.92 0.84 11.05
C HIS A 61 -3.68 1.54 11.65
N LYS A 62 -2.93 2.32 10.86
CA LYS A 62 -1.71 3.03 11.28
C LYS A 62 -0.61 2.11 11.81
N PHE A 63 -0.55 0.87 11.33
CA PHE A 63 0.55 -0.04 11.63
C PHE A 63 1.81 0.35 10.84
N GLY A 64 2.96 0.26 11.50
CA GLY A 64 4.27 0.40 10.88
C GLY A 64 4.87 -0.94 10.44
N PRO A 65 6.07 -0.92 9.85
CA PRO A 65 6.84 -2.14 9.58
C PRO A 65 7.04 -2.96 10.84
N TRP A 66 7.07 -4.28 10.70
CA TRP A 66 7.43 -5.18 11.80
C TRP A 66 8.84 -4.85 12.29
N ARG A 67 8.98 -4.68 13.61
CA ARG A 67 10.26 -4.49 14.28
C ARG A 67 10.28 -5.36 15.52
N ILE A 68 11.43 -5.95 15.80
CA ILE A 68 11.70 -6.53 17.11
C ILE A 68 12.16 -5.35 17.97
N GLU A 69 11.39 -4.99 19.00
CA GLU A 69 11.90 -4.05 20.00
C GLU A 69 12.99 -4.77 20.79
N GLU A 70 14.24 -4.28 20.69
CA GLU A 70 15.29 -4.74 21.58
C GLU A 70 14.88 -4.36 23.01
N PRO A 71 14.96 -5.30 23.98
CA PRO A 71 14.64 -4.97 25.36
C PRO A 71 15.54 -3.82 25.83
N LYS A 72 14.91 -2.71 26.24
CA LYS A 72 15.61 -1.56 26.82
C LYS A 72 16.34 -2.02 28.10
N GLY A 73 17.66 -2.15 28.04
CA GLY A 73 18.51 -2.20 29.23
C GLY A 73 19.32 -3.47 29.46
N GLN A 74 20.02 -3.99 28.45
CA GLN A 74 21.15 -4.89 28.72
C GLN A 74 22.44 -4.22 28.25
N SER A 75 23.03 -3.42 29.15
CA SER A 75 24.41 -2.98 29.00
C SER A 75 25.30 -4.23 28.87
N PRO A 76 26.18 -4.33 27.86
CA PRO A 76 27.20 -5.37 27.84
C PRO A 76 28.08 -5.16 29.08
N SER A 77 28.20 -6.20 29.91
CA SER A 77 29.23 -6.27 30.96
C SER A 77 30.58 -6.58 30.35
#